data_AF-A0A5J5L4Y9-F1
#
_entry.id   AF-A0A5J5L4Y9-F1
#
_cell.length_a   1.000
_cell.length_b   1.000
_cell.length_c   1.000
_cell.angle_alpha   90.00
_cell.angle_beta   90.00
_cell.angle_gamma   90.00
#
_symmetry.space_group_name_H-M   'P 1'
#
loop_
_entity.id
_entity.type
_entity.pdbx_description
1 polymer ?
#
loop_
_entity_poly.entity_id
_entity_poly.type
_entity_poly.pdbx_seq_one_letter_code
_entity_poly.pdbx_strand_id
1 'polypeptide(L)'
;MSSDSERTTVRTYIPAYQKEQWQAHAEELDMSQSEFVRAMVQAGRSGFEPAAAETAESDAGESNSVEHRSSDATPGGDGLKDRVQEILEDGDYYEWDDLLAELTDDIEERLEDALQELQSNNEVQYSGRHGGYVRDE
;
A
#
# COMPACT_ATOMS: atom_id res chain seq x y z
N MET A 1 22.14 -30.18 -15.69
CA MET A 1 20.92 -29.47 -16.12
C MET A 1 21.23 -27.99 -16.00
N SER A 2 21.51 -27.33 -17.12
CA SER A 2 21.79 -25.90 -17.11
C SER A 2 20.45 -25.19 -16.99
N SER A 3 20.17 -24.61 -15.82
CA SER A 3 18.94 -23.86 -15.59
C SER A 3 18.87 -22.72 -16.59
N ASP A 4 17.83 -22.76 -17.39
CA ASP A 4 17.45 -21.74 -18.34
C ASP A 4 17.41 -20.37 -17.60
N SER A 5 18.40 -19.53 -17.90
CA SER A 5 18.58 -18.21 -17.27
C SER A 5 18.07 -17.12 -18.21
N GLU A 6 16.94 -17.35 -18.86
CA GLU A 6 16.27 -16.35 -19.68
C GLU A 6 15.83 -15.17 -18.78
N ARG A 7 16.36 -13.99 -19.09
CA ARG A 7 16.03 -12.75 -18.40
C ARG A 7 14.96 -12.01 -19.20
N THR A 8 13.79 -11.85 -18.60
CA THR A 8 12.71 -11.03 -19.16
C THR A 8 12.63 -9.68 -18.45
N THR A 9 12.39 -8.61 -19.21
CA THR A 9 12.16 -7.27 -18.68
C THR A 9 10.70 -7.13 -18.23
N VAL A 10 10.50 -6.65 -17.01
CA VAL A 10 9.20 -6.25 -16.49
C VAL A 10 9.14 -4.73 -16.48
N ARG A 11 8.03 -4.14 -16.95
CA ARG A 11 7.81 -2.70 -16.96
C ARG A 11 6.46 -2.39 -16.33
N THR A 12 6.44 -1.38 -15.47
CA THR A 12 5.23 -0.87 -14.82
C THR A 12 5.28 0.66 -14.81
N TYR A 13 4.15 1.31 -14.52
CA TYR A 13 4.05 2.74 -14.35
C TYR A 13 3.95 3.09 -12.87
N ILE A 14 4.71 4.10 -12.45
CA ILE A 14 4.69 4.65 -11.09
C ILE A 14 4.65 6.17 -11.17
N PRO A 15 4.09 6.85 -10.17
CA PRO A 15 4.21 8.29 -10.05
C PRO A 15 5.67 8.74 -10.03
N ALA A 16 5.96 9.90 -10.62
CA ALA A 16 7.32 10.42 -10.78
C ALA A 16 8.04 10.57 -9.43
N TYR A 17 7.36 11.13 -8.42
CA TYR A 17 7.92 11.33 -7.07
C TYR A 17 8.37 10.02 -6.42
N GLN A 18 7.65 8.92 -6.68
CA GLN A 18 7.96 7.62 -6.08
C GLN A 18 9.24 7.03 -6.69
N LYS A 19 9.44 7.23 -7.99
CA LYS A 19 10.68 6.87 -8.67
C LYS A 19 11.88 7.64 -8.10
N GLU A 20 11.70 8.93 -7.85
CA GLU A 20 12.76 9.79 -7.30
C GLU A 20 13.18 9.33 -5.90
N GLN A 21 12.22 8.99 -5.04
CA GLN A 21 12.53 8.42 -3.73
C GLN A 21 13.27 7.08 -3.85
N TRP A 22 12.83 6.16 -4.70
CA TRP A 22 13.54 4.88 -4.89
C TRP A 22 14.95 5.07 -5.42
N GLN A 23 15.17 6.06 -6.27
CA GLN A 23 16.50 6.39 -6.76
C GLN A 23 17.40 6.88 -5.61
N ALA A 24 16.92 7.79 -4.78
CA ALA A 24 17.68 8.28 -3.63
C ALA A 24 18.04 7.15 -2.65
N HIS A 25 17.11 6.23 -2.37
CA HIS A 25 17.35 5.07 -1.51
C HIS A 25 18.34 4.07 -2.12
N ALA A 26 18.29 3.88 -3.45
CA ALA A 26 19.25 3.03 -4.14
C ALA A 26 20.67 3.63 -4.06
N GLU A 27 20.80 4.96 -4.20
CA GLU A 27 22.06 5.68 -4.02
C GLU A 27 22.59 5.58 -2.58
N GLU A 28 21.73 5.68 -1.57
CA GLU A 28 22.11 5.50 -0.16
C GLU A 28 22.66 4.09 0.12
N LEU A 29 22.12 3.07 -0.55
CA LEU A 29 22.54 1.69 -0.40
C LEU A 29 23.69 1.28 -1.34
N ASP A 30 24.21 2.20 -2.16
CA ASP A 30 25.21 1.95 -3.21
C ASP A 30 24.77 0.84 -4.20
N MET A 31 23.47 0.82 -4.52
CA MET A 31 22.86 -0.19 -5.39
C MET A 31 22.31 0.42 -6.68
N SER A 32 22.22 -0.39 -7.73
CA SER A 32 21.51 0.05 -8.93
C SER A 32 19.99 0.12 -8.68
N GLN A 33 19.29 1.03 -9.38
CA GLN A 33 17.84 1.16 -9.27
C GLN A 33 17.11 -0.17 -9.54
N SER A 34 17.57 -0.96 -10.51
CA SER A 34 16.96 -2.27 -10.83
C SER A 34 17.16 -3.30 -9.72
N GLU A 35 18.28 -3.22 -9.01
CA GLU A 35 18.60 -4.12 -7.90
C GLU A 35 17.83 -3.75 -6.64
N PHE A 36 17.70 -2.46 -6.36
CA PHE A 36 16.85 -1.94 -5.30
C PHE A 36 15.37 -2.35 -5.50
N VAL A 37 14.84 -2.17 -6.71
CA VAL A 37 13.46 -2.60 -7.04
C VAL A 37 13.31 -4.12 -6.88
N ARG A 38 14.30 -4.92 -7.31
CA ARG A 38 14.26 -6.37 -7.10
C ARG A 38 14.20 -6.72 -5.61
N ALA A 39 15.05 -6.12 -4.78
CA ALA A 39 15.09 -6.38 -3.34
C ALA A 39 13.75 -6.03 -2.67
N MET A 40 13.17 -4.87 -3.04
CA MET A 40 11.86 -4.45 -2.54
C MET A 40 10.74 -5.43 -2.91
N VAL A 41 10.71 -5.89 -4.17
CA VAL A 41 9.72 -6.89 -4.63
C VAL A 41 9.91 -8.23 -3.94
N GLN A 42 11.16 -8.67 -3.73
CA GLN A 42 11.46 -9.90 -3.00
C GLN A 42 10.99 -9.81 -1.54
N ALA A 43 11.28 -8.70 -0.87
CA ALA A 43 10.83 -8.46 0.51
C ALA A 43 9.29 -8.39 0.61
N GLY A 44 8.63 -7.72 -0.33
CA GLY A 44 7.16 -7.67 -0.38
C GLY A 44 6.56 -9.05 -0.59
N ARG A 45 7.14 -9.88 -1.48
CA ARG A 45 6.66 -11.24 -1.76
C ARG A 45 6.82 -12.19 -0.56
N SER A 46 7.85 -12.02 0.27
CA SER A 46 8.01 -12.83 1.49
C SER A 46 6.85 -12.68 2.48
N GLY A 47 6.11 -11.56 2.46
CA GLY A 47 4.88 -11.38 3.23
C GLY A 47 3.64 -12.09 2.65
N PHE A 48 3.73 -12.61 1.43
CA PHE A 48 2.64 -13.32 0.73
C PHE A 48 2.92 -14.81 0.50
N GLU A 49 4.07 -15.34 0.94
CA GLU A 49 4.30 -16.78 0.92
C GLU A 49 3.42 -17.45 1.99
N PRO A 50 2.47 -18.34 1.62
CA PRO A 50 1.76 -19.13 2.60
C PRO A 50 2.81 -19.97 3.31
N ALA A 51 2.87 -19.88 4.65
CA ALA A 51 3.81 -20.63 5.47
C ALA A 51 3.84 -22.09 5.01
N ALA A 52 4.86 -22.44 4.23
CA ALA A 52 5.12 -23.82 3.89
C ALA A 52 5.47 -24.47 5.24
N ALA A 53 4.58 -25.34 5.69
CA ALA A 53 4.68 -26.07 6.93
C ALA A 53 5.98 -26.90 6.93
N GLU A 54 7.07 -26.29 7.37
CA GLU A 54 8.31 -26.99 7.70
C GLU A 54 8.32 -27.13 9.22
N THR A 55 7.84 -28.30 9.62
CA THR A 55 7.90 -28.90 10.94
C THR A 55 9.20 -28.57 11.68
N ALA A 56 9.12 -27.73 12.71
CA ALA A 56 10.12 -27.66 13.76
C ALA A 56 9.40 -27.45 15.09
N GLU A 57 9.43 -28.51 15.88
CA GLU A 57 8.91 -28.61 17.23
C GLU A 57 9.53 -27.51 18.10
N SER A 58 8.71 -26.67 18.74
CA SER A 58 9.11 -25.91 19.93
C SER A 58 7.89 -25.62 20.79
N ASP A 59 7.93 -26.32 21.92
CA ASP A 59 7.16 -26.16 23.13
C ASP A 59 7.15 -24.71 23.65
N ALA A 60 6.12 -24.43 24.44
CA ALA A 60 5.99 -23.34 25.40
C ALA A 60 5.39 -22.01 24.94
N GLY A 61 4.28 -21.68 25.59
CA GLY A 61 4.12 -20.33 26.13
C GLY A 61 2.84 -19.64 25.73
N GLU A 62 1.76 -20.03 26.40
CA GLU A 62 0.58 -19.20 26.61
C GLU A 62 1.02 -17.76 26.97
N SER A 63 0.71 -16.81 26.10
CA SER A 63 0.69 -15.40 26.43
C SER A 63 -0.42 -14.75 25.62
N ASN A 64 -1.56 -14.65 26.29
CA ASN A 64 -2.65 -13.73 25.98
C ASN A 64 -2.13 -12.29 25.94
N SER A 65 -1.41 -11.90 24.88
CA SER A 65 -1.40 -10.50 24.47
C SER A 65 -2.67 -10.30 23.68
N VAL A 66 -3.66 -9.76 24.38
CA VAL A 66 -4.75 -9.02 23.76
C VAL A 66 -4.08 -7.91 22.95
N GLU A 67 -3.83 -8.17 21.66
CA GLU A 67 -3.53 -7.11 20.72
C GLU A 67 -4.75 -6.21 20.74
N HIS A 68 -4.59 -5.09 21.45
CA HIS A 68 -5.45 -3.93 21.33
C HIS A 68 -5.54 -3.68 19.83
N ARG A 69 -6.68 -4.00 19.22
CA ARG A 69 -7.00 -3.60 17.85
C ARG A 69 -6.88 -2.09 17.82
N SER A 70 -5.69 -1.62 17.47
CA SER A 70 -5.49 -0.27 17.05
C SER A 70 -6.25 -0.20 15.74
N SER A 71 -7.47 0.35 15.78
CA SER A 71 -8.19 0.84 14.62
C SER A 71 -7.48 2.12 14.11
N ASP A 72 -6.16 2.02 13.98
CA ASP A 72 -5.31 3.07 13.48
C ASP A 72 -5.08 2.73 12.02
N ALA A 73 -5.61 3.62 11.19
CA ALA A 73 -5.50 3.63 9.76
C ALA A 73 -4.03 3.44 9.36
N THR A 74 -3.61 2.18 9.18
CA THR A 74 -2.32 1.88 8.58
C THR A 74 -2.51 2.02 7.08
N PRO A 75 -1.90 3.01 6.41
CA PRO A 75 -2.00 3.18 4.96
C PRO A 75 -1.04 2.18 4.30
N GLY A 76 -1.30 0.89 4.49
CA GLY A 76 -0.36 -0.16 4.11
C GLY A 76 -0.97 -1.54 4.23
N GLY A 77 -1.55 -2.02 3.12
CA GLY A 77 -1.75 -3.45 2.87
C GLY A 77 -3.11 -4.01 3.25
N ASP A 78 -3.43 -4.07 4.55
CA ASP A 78 -4.59 -4.86 5.01
C ASP A 78 -5.94 -4.21 4.70
N GLY A 79 -6.07 -2.88 4.85
CA GLY A 79 -7.35 -2.18 4.65
C GLY A 79 -7.89 -2.28 3.22
N LEU A 80 -7.04 -2.35 2.20
CA LEU A 80 -7.48 -2.49 0.81
C LEU A 80 -8.09 -3.87 0.55
N LYS A 81 -7.49 -4.93 1.12
CA LYS A 81 -7.97 -6.29 0.95
C LYS A 81 -9.34 -6.47 1.61
N ASP A 82 -9.51 -5.96 2.82
CA ASP A 82 -10.78 -5.99 3.53
C ASP A 82 -11.85 -5.20 2.77
N ARG A 83 -11.48 -4.04 2.21
CA ARG A 83 -12.39 -3.22 1.39
C ARG A 83 -12.85 -3.94 0.12
N VAL A 84 -11.94 -4.58 -0.59
CA VAL A 84 -12.28 -5.38 -1.78
C VAL A 84 -13.20 -6.53 -1.40
N GLN A 85 -13.03 -7.15 -0.24
CA GLN A 85 -13.95 -8.19 0.24
C GLN A 85 -15.34 -7.59 0.55
N GLU A 86 -15.41 -6.47 1.26
CA GLU A 86 -16.66 -5.78 1.59
C GLU A 86 -17.49 -5.44 0.34
N ILE A 87 -16.88 -4.86 -0.71
CA ILE A 87 -17.60 -4.54 -1.96
C ILE A 87 -18.11 -5.83 -2.64
N LEU A 88 -17.34 -6.91 -2.58
CA LEU A 88 -17.72 -8.19 -3.19
C LEU A 88 -18.68 -9.02 -2.33
N GLU A 89 -18.96 -8.64 -1.08
CA GLU A 89 -19.89 -9.35 -0.19
C GLU A 89 -21.35 -9.20 -0.61
N ASP A 90 -21.71 -8.17 -1.39
CA ASP A 90 -23.05 -7.97 -1.95
C ASP A 90 -23.47 -9.10 -2.94
N GLY A 91 -22.52 -9.94 -3.36
CA GLY A 91 -22.79 -11.18 -4.10
C GLY A 91 -22.95 -11.03 -5.61
N ASP A 92 -22.79 -9.82 -6.13
CA ASP A 92 -22.73 -9.52 -7.56
C ASP A 92 -21.30 -9.58 -8.11
N TYR A 93 -21.19 -9.72 -9.44
CA TYR A 93 -19.92 -9.62 -10.15
C TYR A 93 -19.65 -8.16 -10.53
N TYR A 94 -18.43 -7.70 -10.27
CA TYR A 94 -17.96 -6.38 -10.68
C TYR A 94 -16.96 -6.51 -11.84
N GLU A 95 -17.15 -5.72 -12.89
CA GLU A 95 -16.10 -5.49 -13.87
C GLU A 95 -14.95 -4.69 -13.22
N TRP A 96 -13.77 -4.73 -13.82
CA TRP A 96 -12.60 -4.05 -13.24
C TRP A 96 -12.83 -2.56 -13.01
N ASP A 97 -13.43 -1.88 -13.98
CA ASP A 97 -13.67 -0.44 -13.91
C ASP A 97 -14.73 -0.09 -12.85
N ASP A 98 -15.74 -0.95 -12.66
CA ASP A 98 -16.77 -0.75 -11.63
C ASP A 98 -16.19 -0.96 -10.22
N LEU A 99 -15.40 -2.03 -10.03
CA LEU A 99 -14.72 -2.28 -8.74
C LEU A 99 -13.75 -1.14 -8.40
N LEU A 100 -13.04 -0.61 -9.40
CA LEU A 100 -12.14 0.52 -9.21
C LEU A 100 -12.92 1.78 -8.83
N ALA A 101 -14.03 2.06 -9.51
CA ALA A 101 -14.88 3.23 -9.23
C ALA A 101 -15.41 3.20 -7.79
N GLU A 102 -16.00 2.07 -7.37
CA GLU A 102 -16.51 1.90 -6.00
C GLU A 102 -15.41 2.06 -4.96
N LEU A 103 -14.22 1.52 -5.23
CA LEU A 103 -13.09 1.66 -4.31
C LEU A 103 -12.60 3.11 -4.22
N THR A 104 -12.57 3.84 -5.33
CA THR A 104 -12.12 5.24 -5.35
C THR A 104 -13.14 6.19 -4.74
N ASP A 105 -14.44 5.96 -4.94
CA ASP A 105 -15.52 6.79 -4.42
C ASP A 105 -15.44 6.91 -2.89
N ASP A 106 -15.26 5.79 -2.19
CA ASP A 106 -15.06 5.79 -0.73
C ASP A 106 -13.76 6.49 -0.28
N ILE A 107 -12.68 6.39 -1.08
CA ILE A 107 -11.45 7.12 -0.80
C ILE A 107 -11.67 8.63 -0.99
N GLU A 108 -12.45 9.03 -1.99
CA GLU A 108 -12.81 10.42 -2.26
C GLU A 108 -13.67 11.00 -1.13
N GLU A 109 -14.66 10.26 -0.63
CA GLU A 109 -15.46 10.67 0.54
C GLU A 109 -14.57 10.88 1.78
N ARG A 110 -13.73 9.90 2.11
CA ARG A 110 -12.81 10.00 3.27
C ARG A 110 -11.82 11.15 3.13
N LEU A 111 -11.37 11.43 1.91
CA LEU A 111 -10.50 12.57 1.62
C LEU A 111 -11.25 13.89 1.82
N GLU A 112 -12.51 14.00 1.38
CA GLU A 112 -13.33 15.19 1.57
C GLU A 112 -13.56 15.47 3.07
N ASP A 113 -13.91 14.46 3.86
CA ASP A 113 -14.10 14.58 5.31
C ASP A 113 -12.81 15.04 6.01
N ALA A 114 -11.67 14.42 5.69
CA ALA A 114 -10.39 14.79 6.27
C ALA A 114 -10.00 16.24 5.91
N LEU A 115 -10.23 16.67 4.67
CA LEU A 115 -9.97 18.05 4.25
C LEU A 115 -10.90 19.06 4.90
N GLN A 116 -12.15 18.66 5.19
CA GLN A 116 -13.11 19.51 5.90
C GLN A 116 -12.73 19.68 7.37
N GLU A 117 -12.26 18.63 8.03
CA GLU A 117 -11.76 18.68 9.41
C GLU A 117 -10.53 19.60 9.51
N LEU A 118 -9.53 19.38 8.65
CA LEU A 118 -8.31 20.19 8.62
C LEU A 118 -8.58 21.67 8.31
N GLN A 119 -9.56 21.97 7.46
CA GLN A 119 -9.99 23.35 7.20
C GLN A 119 -10.69 23.97 8.40
N SER A 120 -11.52 23.20 9.10
CA SER A 120 -12.19 23.67 10.33
C SER A 120 -11.20 24.00 11.43
N ASN A 121 -10.07 23.30 11.47
CA ASN A 121 -8.97 23.54 12.41
C ASN A 121 -8.00 24.66 11.97
N ASN A 122 -8.21 25.28 10.79
CA ASN A 122 -7.28 26.23 10.17
C ASN A 122 -5.87 25.64 10.00
N GLU A 123 -5.76 24.37 9.60
CA GLU A 123 -4.48 23.73 9.29
C GLU A 123 -4.24 23.67 7.78
N VAL A 124 -5.31 23.64 6.99
CA VAL A 124 -5.31 23.58 5.53
C VAL A 124 -6.36 24.54 4.98
N GLN A 125 -6.13 25.16 3.83
CA GLN A 125 -7.08 26.04 3.14
C GLN A 125 -7.09 25.78 1.64
N TYR A 126 -8.26 25.89 0.99
CA TYR A 126 -8.36 25.84 -0.46
C TYR A 126 -7.86 27.14 -1.12
N SER A 127 -6.84 27.03 -1.95
CA SER A 127 -6.32 28.11 -2.78
C SER A 127 -6.95 28.08 -4.17
N GLY A 128 -8.00 28.89 -4.38
CA GLY A 128 -8.66 29.00 -5.68
C GLY A 128 -7.77 29.50 -6.81
N ARG A 129 -6.68 30.22 -6.50
CA ARG A 129 -5.70 30.68 -7.51
C ARG A 129 -4.86 29.54 -8.08
N HIS A 130 -4.56 28.54 -7.25
CA HIS A 130 -3.73 27.40 -7.62
C HIS A 130 -4.56 26.15 -7.91
N GLY A 131 -5.88 26.19 -7.65
CA GLY A 131 -6.79 25.08 -7.89
C GLY A 131 -6.51 23.89 -6.98
N GLY A 132 -6.12 24.12 -5.73
CA GLY A 132 -5.74 23.06 -4.79
C GLY A 132 -5.65 23.56 -3.35
N TYR A 133 -5.15 22.72 -2.46
CA TYR A 133 -5.06 23.01 -1.02
C TYR A 133 -3.65 23.42 -0.61
N VAL A 134 -3.54 24.36 0.33
CA VAL A 134 -2.30 24.84 0.94
C VAL A 134 -2.40 24.67 2.46
N ARG A 135 -1.28 24.51 3.17
CA ARG A 135 -1.29 24.58 4.63
C ARG A 135 -1.47 26.02 5.11
N ASP A 136 -2.25 26.19 6.16
CA ASP A 136 -2.29 27.43 6.93
C ASP A 136 -1.06 27.44 7.88
N GLU A 137 -0.36 28.58 7.98
CA GLU A 137 0.86 28.75 8.78
C GLU A 137 0.58 29.45 10.11
#